data_AF-A0A2Z2PN89-F1
#
_entry.id   AF-A0A2Z2PN89-F1
#
_cell.length_a   1.000
_cell.length_b   1.000
_cell.length_c   1.000
_cell.angle_alpha   90.00
_cell.angle_beta   90.00
_cell.angle_gamma   90.00
#
_symmetry.space_group_name_H-M   'P 1'
#
loop_
_entity.id
_entity.type
_entity.pdbx_description
1 polymer ?
#
loop_
_entity_poly.entity_id
_entity_poly.type
_entity_poly.pdbx_seq_one_letter_code
_entity_poly.pdbx_strand_id
1 'polypeptide(L)'
;MHDAKEIFAFQVVPGTDEILAFTETLRLARQEASEHFDGLRQIGANVDAGIAIYKIGLKDPRLADFVTVLNDPEDMSERLIEKMERVEVIT
;
A
#
# COMPACT_ATOMS: atom_id res chain seq x y z
N MET A 1 -24.58 -0.94 -9.40
CA MET A 1 -23.73 -0.59 -8.25
C MET A 1 -22.49 -1.44 -8.41
N HIS A 2 -21.41 -0.87 -8.98
CA HIS A 2 -20.16 -1.62 -9.09
C HIS A 2 -19.59 -1.77 -7.68
N ASP A 3 -19.29 -3.00 -7.26
CA ASP A 3 -18.57 -3.23 -6.01
C ASP A 3 -17.29 -2.40 -6.04
N ALA A 4 -17.10 -1.55 -5.04
CA ALA A 4 -15.88 -0.77 -4.89
C ALA A 4 -14.71 -1.76 -4.89
N LYS A 5 -13.75 -1.59 -5.81
CA LYS A 5 -12.58 -2.45 -5.88
C LYS A 5 -11.69 -2.10 -4.69
N GLU A 6 -11.52 -3.06 -3.79
CA GLU A 6 -10.66 -2.92 -2.62
C GLU A 6 -9.37 -3.69 -2.85
N ILE A 7 -8.23 -3.07 -2.54
CA ILE A 7 -6.91 -3.71 -2.51
C ILE A 7 -6.27 -3.45 -1.15
N PHE A 8 -5.08 -4.00 -0.94
CA PHE A 8 -4.29 -3.80 0.27
C PHE A 8 -2.94 -3.21 -0.07
N ALA A 9 -2.35 -2.51 0.90
CA ALA A 9 -1.00 -1.99 0.78
C ALA A 9 -0.23 -2.15 2.09
N PHE A 10 1.09 -2.19 2.05
CA PHE A 10 1.93 -2.18 3.25
C PHE A 10 3.08 -1.21 3.12
N GLN A 11 3.53 -0.67 4.26
CA GLN A 11 4.67 0.25 4.29
C GLN A 11 5.97 -0.46 3.87
N VAL A 12 6.71 0.17 2.96
CA VAL A 12 8.06 -0.26 2.59
C VAL A 12 9.08 0.34 3.55
N VAL A 13 8.82 1.51 4.12
CA VAL A 13 9.68 2.11 5.15
C VAL A 13 8.90 2.20 6.46
N PRO A 14 9.35 1.51 7.54
CA PRO A 14 8.67 1.48 8.83
C PRO A 14 8.32 2.87 9.35
N GLY A 15 7.07 3.05 9.79
CA GLY A 15 6.59 4.31 10.36
C GLY A 15 6.35 5.44 9.36
N THR A 16 6.45 5.18 8.04
CA THR A 16 6.17 6.16 6.99
C THR A 16 4.97 5.74 6.16
N ASP A 17 4.07 6.68 5.86
CA ASP A 17 2.86 6.43 5.05
C ASP A 17 3.06 6.79 3.57
N GLU A 18 4.32 7.00 3.16
CA GLU A 18 4.67 7.55 1.85
C GLU A 18 5.01 6.49 0.81
N ILE A 19 5.72 5.43 1.21
CA ILE A 19 6.17 4.39 0.30
C ILE A 19 5.41 3.10 0.59
N LEU A 20 4.50 2.75 -0.32
CA LEU A 20 3.60 1.62 -0.18
C LEU A 20 3.83 0.59 -1.30
N ALA A 21 3.80 -0.69 -0.93
CA ALA A 21 3.67 -1.80 -1.87
C ALA A 21 2.22 -2.32 -1.81
N PHE A 22 1.66 -2.71 -2.97
CA PHE A 22 0.23 -3.04 -3.11
C PHE A 22 0.02 -4.53 -3.44
N THR A 23 -1.04 -5.12 -2.88
CA THR A 23 -1.45 -6.51 -3.13
C THR A 23 -2.98 -6.64 -3.21
N GLU A 24 -3.47 -7.70 -3.83
CA GLU A 24 -4.92 -7.90 -4.03
C GLU A 24 -5.67 -8.35 -2.76
N THR A 25 -4.99 -8.94 -1.77
CA THR A 25 -5.65 -9.52 -0.60
C THR A 25 -4.88 -9.28 0.68
N LEU A 26 -5.59 -9.16 1.81
CA LEU A 26 -4.97 -8.99 3.13
C LEU A 26 -3.98 -10.11 3.46
N ARG A 27 -4.25 -11.35 3.01
CA ARG A 27 -3.36 -12.48 3.23
C ARG A 27 -2.00 -12.27 2.56
N LEU A 28 -1.99 -11.77 1.32
CA LEU A 28 -0.76 -11.45 0.60
C LEU A 28 -0.04 -10.27 1.25
N ALA A 29 -0.77 -9.19 1.57
CA ALA A 29 -0.19 -8.06 2.27
C ALA A 29 0.51 -8.45 3.58
N ARG A 30 -0.11 -9.32 4.39
CA ARG A 30 0.50 -9.85 5.62
C ARG A 30 1.76 -10.65 5.34
N GLN A 31 1.71 -11.56 4.36
CA GLN A 31 2.86 -12.39 4.02
C GLN A 31 4.05 -11.53 3.59
N GLU A 32 3.85 -10.65 2.62
CA GLU A 32 4.91 -9.80 2.06
C GLU A 32 5.41 -8.77 3.08
N ALA A 33 4.52 -8.16 3.87
CA ALA A 33 4.91 -7.23 4.92
C ALA A 33 5.73 -7.92 6.02
N SER A 34 5.41 -9.15 6.41
CA SER A 34 6.22 -9.94 7.35
C SER A 34 7.60 -10.27 6.78
N GLU A 35 7.65 -10.76 5.54
CA GLU A 35 8.91 -11.06 4.85
C GLU A 35 9.80 -9.81 4.74
N HIS A 36 9.19 -8.67 4.42
CA HIS A 36 9.88 -7.37 4.36
C HIS A 36 10.36 -6.90 5.73
N PHE A 37 9.53 -6.99 6.77
CA PHE A 37 9.89 -6.67 8.15
C PHE A 37 11.10 -7.47 8.64
N ASP A 38 11.08 -8.79 8.39
CA ASP A 38 12.18 -9.68 8.76
C ASP A 38 13.46 -9.36 7.99
N GLY A 39 13.34 -9.03 6.69
CA GLY A 39 14.46 -8.57 5.88
C GLY A 39 15.11 -7.31 6.45
N LEU A 40 14.31 -6.31 6.83
CA LEU A 40 14.78 -5.07 7.46
C LEU A 40 15.49 -5.33 8.80
N ARG A 41 14.93 -6.23 9.63
CA ARG A 41 15.57 -6.64 10.89
C ARG A 41 16.93 -7.28 10.67
N GLN A 42 17.05 -8.15 9.68
CA GLN A 42 18.29 -8.88 9.39
C GLN A 42 19.44 -7.94 8.97
N ILE A 43 19.11 -6.85 8.27
CA ILE A 43 20.10 -5.85 7.85
C ILE A 43 20.34 -4.75 8.90
N GLY A 44 19.70 -4.84 10.07
CA GLY A 44 19.87 -3.87 11.16
C GLY A 44 19.20 -2.52 10.92
N ALA A 45 18.17 -2.46 10.06
CA ALA A 45 17.36 -1.25 9.91
C ALA A 45 16.51 -0.99 11.18
N ASN A 46 16.17 0.28 11.43
CA ASN A 46 15.24 0.62 12.50
C ASN A 46 13.82 0.22 12.11
N VAL A 47 13.23 -0.70 12.89
CA VAL A 47 11.87 -1.22 12.67
C VAL A 47 10.95 -0.99 13.87
N ASP A 48 11.34 -0.17 14.84
CA ASP A 48 10.61 0.01 16.12
C ASP A 48 9.16 0.50 15.92
N ALA A 49 8.90 1.22 14.83
CA ALA A 49 7.57 1.71 14.47
C ALA A 49 6.66 0.64 13.84
N GLY A 50 7.20 -0.53 13.48
CA GLY A 50 6.49 -1.57 12.74
C GLY A 50 6.23 -1.23 11.27
N ILE A 51 5.61 -2.18 10.56
CA ILE A 51 5.10 -2.00 9.20
C ILE A 51 3.57 -1.99 9.24
N ALA A 52 2.95 -0.87 8.88
CA ALA A 52 1.51 -0.78 8.77
C ALA A 52 0.99 -1.42 7.47
N ILE A 53 -0.18 -2.05 7.57
CA ILE A 53 -0.99 -2.53 6.44
C ILE A 53 -2.24 -1.66 6.32
N TYR A 54 -2.56 -1.31 5.09
CA TYR A 54 -3.68 -0.49 4.70
C TYR A 54 -4.68 -1.29 3.85
N LYS A 55 -5.95 -0.97 4.05
CA LYS A 55 -7.02 -1.28 3.12
C LYS A 55 -7.28 -0.05 2.26
N ILE A 56 -7.26 -0.23 0.95
CA ILE A 56 -7.36 0.84 -0.05
C ILE A 56 -8.64 0.65 -0.83
N GLY A 57 -9.50 1.67 -0.83
CA GLY A 57 -10.63 1.75 -1.76
C GLY A 57 -10.19 2.46 -3.03
N LEU A 58 -10.45 1.85 -4.19
CA LEU A 58 -10.12 2.41 -5.49
C LEU A 58 -11.29 3.20 -6.07
N LYS A 59 -10.97 4.31 -6.72
CA LYS A 59 -11.89 5.04 -7.62
C LYS A 59 -12.22 4.17 -8.83
N ASP A 60 -13.21 4.60 -9.61
CA ASP A 60 -13.44 4.07 -10.96
C ASP A 60 -12.69 4.96 -11.98
N PRO A 61 -11.46 4.60 -12.38
CA PRO A 61 -10.64 5.46 -13.22
C PRO A 61 -11.12 5.51 -14.66
N ARG A 62 -11.04 6.68 -15.28
CA ARG A 62 -11.22 6.84 -16.72
C ARG A 62 -9.90 6.59 -17.44
N LEU A 63 -9.95 6.40 -18.76
CA LEU A 63 -8.75 6.23 -19.59
C LEU A 63 -7.71 7.35 -19.38
N ALA A 64 -8.17 8.59 -19.22
CA ALA A 64 -7.29 9.74 -18.97
C ALA A 64 -6.51 9.60 -17.66
N ASP A 65 -7.11 9.03 -16.62
CA ASP A 65 -6.44 8.85 -15.32
C ASP A 65 -5.29 7.85 -15.45
N PHE A 66 -5.47 6.77 -16.22
CA PHE A 66 -4.38 5.84 -16.54
C PHE A 66 -3.26 6.50 -17.35
N VAL A 67 -3.60 7.30 -18.36
CA VAL A 67 -2.60 8.02 -19.17
C VAL A 67 -1.78 8.97 -18.29
N THR A 68 -2.41 9.70 -17.38
CA THR A 68 -1.68 10.57 -16.46
C THR A 68 -0.79 9.77 -15.52
N VAL A 69 -1.27 8.70 -14.90
CA VAL A 69 -0.44 7.88 -13.99
C VAL A 69 0.77 7.27 -14.71
N LEU A 70 0.61 6.87 -15.99
CA LEU A 70 1.72 6.33 -16.77
C LEU A 70 2.79 7.38 -17.12
N ASN A 71 2.39 8.65 -17.27
CA ASN A 71 3.33 9.75 -17.53
C ASN A 71 3.93 10.32 -16.23
N ASP A 72 3.13 10.39 -15.17
CA ASP A 72 3.42 11.02 -13.89
C ASP A 72 2.98 10.08 -12.74
N PRO A 73 3.80 9.08 -12.35
CA PRO A 73 3.42 8.08 -11.34
C PRO A 73 3.17 8.65 -9.94
N GLU A 74 3.71 9.83 -9.62
CA GLU A 74 3.50 10.50 -8.33
C GLU A 74 2.02 10.89 -8.11
N ASP A 75 1.26 11.12 -9.19
CA ASP A 75 -0.17 11.46 -9.15
C ASP A 75 -1.08 10.24 -8.89
N MET A 76 -0.52 9.02 -8.86
CA MET A 76 -1.28 7.77 -8.78
C MET A 76 -2.24 7.74 -7.60
N SER A 77 -1.77 8.07 -6.40
CA SER A 77 -2.60 8.00 -5.19
C SER A 77 -3.79 8.95 -5.28
N GLU A 78 -3.57 10.19 -5.72
CA GLU A 78 -4.67 11.17 -5.84
C GLU A 78 -5.72 10.72 -6.88
N ARG A 79 -5.28 10.08 -7.96
CA ARG A 79 -6.16 9.72 -9.09
C ARG A 79 -6.86 8.39 -8.93
N LEU A 80 -6.22 7.40 -8.30
CA LEU A 80 -6.72 6.03 -8.22
C LEU A 80 -7.26 5.66 -6.84
N ILE A 81 -6.82 6.32 -5.77
CA ILE A 81 -7.25 6.00 -4.41
C ILE A 81 -8.40 6.92 -3.99
N GLU A 82 -9.49 6.30 -3.52
CA GLU A 82 -10.63 7.01 -2.92
C GLU A 82 -10.46 7.14 -1.41
N LYS A 83 -10.05 6.05 -0.75
CA LYS A 83 -9.88 5.99 0.70
C LYS A 83 -8.73 5.07 1.06
N MET A 84 -8.06 5.39 2.16
CA MET A 84 -7.03 4.57 2.77
C MET A 84 -7.31 4.43 4.26
N GLU A 85 -7.35 3.20 4.74
CA GLU A 85 -7.63 2.87 6.14
C GLU A 85 -6.53 1.95 6.66
N ARG A 86 -5.88 2.32 7.77
CA ARG A 86 -4.92 1.43 8.44
C ARG A 86 -5.68 0.29 9.11
N VAL A 87 -5.35 -0.94 8.78
CA VAL A 87 -6.05 -2.13 9.29
C VAL A 87 -5.18 -2.99 10.22
N GLU A 88 -3.85 -2.89 10.12
CA GLU A 88 -2.93 -3.73 10.90
C GLU A 88 -1.55 -3.08 11.00
N VAL A 89 -0.75 -3.51 11.99
CA VAL A 89 0.68 -3.18 12.11
C VAL A 89 1.44 -4.46 12.48
N ILE A 90 2.49 -4.76 11.72
CA ILE A 90 3.42 -5.85 11.98
C ILE A 90 4.60 -5.32 12.82
N THR A 91 4.95 -6.04 13.88
CA THR A 91 6.02 -5.70 14.85
C THR A 91 6.80 -6.94 15.28
#